data_AF-T0L4V7-F1
#
_entry.id   AF-T0L4V7-F1
#
_cell.length_a   1.000
_cell.length_b   1.000
_cell.length_c   1.000
_cell.angle_alpha   90.00
_cell.angle_beta   90.00
_cell.angle_gamma   90.00
#
_symmetry.space_group_name_H-M   'P 1'
#
loop_
_entity.id
_entity.type
_entity.pdbx_description
1 polymer ?
#
loop_
_entity_poly.entity_id
_entity_poly.type
_entity_poly.pdbx_seq_one_letter_code
_entity_poly.pdbx_strand_id
1 'polypeptide(L)'
;MATSSAVASVQFSSDSDSLRQFDEDFSDPRRRAQVRVLHYKILLPPISEKRIKKFQSRKEAAANSVAITQALLDLFTRLHVWDSASTASEESGIKLVAKIESSYQPPSYDDYTHDGAPIWYLRNDLKYLGLVESLLLCSGLLPEVSAISHIHVKTGQYRLHPSLLAVLTKSLPALRRLTFKLTMPTRRYMFQRREIRCALADAMRDASLDNLEVLEIRLYDGAPDDERFGLDVLTNSEGQDGLSMAIRDMLKLPKLREASFLGGWILAPSALQTDTSFGPRLEYLSFEIIPVTPDGKWLVTGNIEDA
;
A
#
# COMPACT_ATOMS: atom_id res chain seq x y z
N MET A 1 -32.62 -8.44 -29.88
CA MET A 1 -31.25 -7.89 -29.99
C MET A 1 -31.04 -6.96 -28.80
N ALA A 2 -30.43 -7.46 -27.73
CA ALA A 2 -30.11 -6.67 -26.56
C ALA A 2 -28.69 -6.11 -26.73
N THR A 3 -28.58 -4.79 -26.85
CA THR A 3 -27.31 -4.07 -26.76
C THR A 3 -26.82 -4.18 -25.32
N SER A 4 -25.95 -5.18 -25.08
CA SER A 4 -25.27 -5.37 -23.80
C SER A 4 -24.37 -4.16 -23.53
N SER A 5 -24.70 -3.42 -22.47
CA SER A 5 -23.91 -2.33 -21.93
C SER A 5 -22.46 -2.76 -21.69
N ALA A 6 -21.50 -1.96 -22.16
CA ALA A 6 -20.07 -2.18 -21.96
C ALA A 6 -19.74 -2.25 -20.46
N VAL A 7 -19.22 -3.37 -19.98
CA VAL A 7 -18.77 -3.49 -18.58
C VAL A 7 -17.33 -3.02 -18.47
N ALA A 8 -17.13 -1.69 -18.55
CA ALA A 8 -15.81 -1.09 -18.35
C ALA A 8 -15.32 -1.20 -16.89
N SER A 9 -16.25 -1.34 -15.94
CA SER A 9 -15.98 -1.38 -14.50
C SER A 9 -16.77 -2.50 -13.84
N VAL A 10 -16.10 -3.35 -13.07
CA VAL A 10 -16.65 -4.52 -12.40
C VAL A 10 -16.44 -4.39 -10.90
N GLN A 11 -17.43 -4.78 -10.10
CA GLN A 11 -17.31 -4.81 -8.64
C GLN A 11 -17.71 -6.18 -8.10
N PHE A 12 -16.89 -6.72 -7.20
CA PHE A 12 -17.10 -8.03 -6.57
C PHE A 12 -16.30 -8.12 -5.25
N SER A 13 -16.58 -9.14 -4.45
CA SER A 13 -15.97 -9.36 -3.14
C SER A 13 -15.29 -10.73 -3.03
N SER A 14 -14.57 -10.93 -1.93
CA SER A 14 -13.83 -12.16 -1.63
C SER A 14 -14.68 -13.29 -1.03
N ASP A 15 -16.00 -13.12 -0.92
CA ASP A 15 -16.89 -14.23 -0.55
C ASP A 15 -17.11 -15.20 -1.71
N SER A 16 -17.46 -16.44 -1.38
CA SER A 16 -17.57 -17.54 -2.35
C SER A 16 -18.64 -17.30 -3.42
N ASP A 17 -19.79 -16.71 -3.05
CA ASP A 17 -20.86 -16.46 -4.01
C ASP A 17 -20.47 -15.37 -5.00
N SER A 18 -19.86 -14.29 -4.52
CA SER A 18 -19.36 -13.23 -5.39
C SER A 18 -18.23 -13.70 -6.31
N LEU A 19 -17.33 -14.58 -5.83
CA LEU A 19 -16.26 -15.15 -6.66
C LEU A 19 -16.83 -16.13 -7.71
N ARG A 20 -17.82 -16.97 -7.35
CA ARG A 20 -18.50 -17.84 -8.31
C ARG A 20 -19.19 -17.04 -9.40
N GLN A 21 -19.92 -16.00 -9.03
CA GLN A 21 -20.59 -15.11 -9.99
C GLN A 21 -19.57 -14.45 -10.93
N PHE A 22 -18.43 -14.01 -10.40
CA PHE A 22 -17.34 -13.47 -11.21
C PHE A 22 -16.82 -14.51 -12.23
N ASP A 23 -16.62 -15.75 -11.82
CA ASP A 23 -16.17 -16.83 -12.71
C ASP A 23 -17.20 -17.12 -13.83
N GLU A 24 -18.49 -17.14 -13.49
CA GLU A 24 -19.59 -17.33 -14.45
C GLU A 24 -19.68 -16.17 -15.44
N ASP A 25 -19.66 -14.93 -14.94
CA ASP A 25 -19.77 -13.72 -15.75
C ASP A 25 -18.62 -13.54 -16.74
N PHE A 26 -17.41 -13.91 -16.32
CA PHE A 26 -16.21 -13.79 -17.12
C PHE A 26 -15.76 -15.15 -17.67
N SER A 27 -16.67 -16.10 -17.83
CA SER A 27 -16.40 -17.34 -18.57
C SER A 27 -16.11 -17.07 -20.06
N ASP A 28 -16.75 -16.06 -20.66
CA ASP A 28 -16.53 -15.61 -22.04
C ASP A 28 -15.31 -14.66 -22.15
N PRO A 29 -14.25 -15.02 -22.91
CA PRO A 29 -13.10 -14.15 -23.16
C PRO A 29 -13.46 -12.77 -23.74
N ARG A 30 -14.55 -12.66 -24.49
CA ARG A 30 -15.00 -11.37 -25.06
C ARG A 30 -15.44 -10.40 -23.96
N ARG A 31 -16.08 -10.91 -22.88
CA ARG A 31 -16.44 -10.10 -21.71
C ARG A 31 -15.19 -9.67 -20.95
N ARG A 32 -14.20 -10.55 -20.78
CA ARG A 32 -12.89 -10.21 -20.17
C ARG A 32 -12.21 -9.05 -20.88
N ALA A 33 -12.18 -9.10 -22.22
CA ALA A 33 -11.53 -8.07 -23.04
C ALA A 33 -12.15 -6.66 -22.90
N GLN A 34 -13.37 -6.54 -22.38
CA GLN A 34 -14.06 -5.27 -22.15
C GLN A 34 -13.76 -4.67 -20.77
N VAL A 35 -13.23 -5.45 -19.84
CA VAL A 35 -12.93 -5.00 -18.48
C VAL A 35 -11.79 -3.99 -18.52
N ARG A 36 -11.96 -2.86 -17.82
CA ARG A 36 -10.91 -1.84 -17.64
C ARG A 36 -10.61 -1.59 -16.17
N VAL A 37 -11.60 -1.71 -15.30
CA VAL A 37 -11.45 -1.50 -13.86
C VAL A 37 -12.07 -2.65 -13.08
N LEU A 38 -11.32 -3.21 -12.14
CA LEU A 38 -11.78 -4.20 -11.17
C LEU A 38 -11.81 -3.56 -9.77
N HIS A 39 -12.98 -3.47 -9.17
CA HIS A 39 -13.19 -3.07 -7.79
C HIS A 39 -13.36 -4.33 -6.92
N TYR A 40 -12.27 -4.78 -6.31
CA TYR A 40 -12.25 -5.98 -5.50
C TYR A 40 -12.34 -5.65 -4.00
N LYS A 41 -13.36 -6.17 -3.34
CA LYS A 41 -13.55 -6.00 -1.88
C LYS A 41 -13.03 -7.21 -1.13
N ILE A 42 -12.00 -7.02 -0.34
CA ILE A 42 -11.46 -8.04 0.56
C ILE A 42 -12.23 -7.97 1.87
N LEU A 43 -13.07 -8.96 2.11
CA LEU A 43 -13.89 -9.07 3.31
C LEU A 43 -13.07 -9.67 4.45
N LEU A 44 -12.95 -8.93 5.55
CA LEU A 44 -12.29 -9.43 6.75
C LEU A 44 -13.27 -10.25 7.62
N PRO A 45 -12.76 -11.16 8.46
CA PRO A 45 -13.58 -11.90 9.41
C PRO A 45 -14.48 -10.98 10.25
N PRO A 46 -15.72 -11.40 10.55
CA PRO A 46 -16.66 -10.57 11.28
C PRO A 46 -16.18 -10.30 12.71
N ILE A 47 -16.43 -9.07 13.18
CA ILE A 47 -16.10 -8.64 14.53
C ILE A 47 -17.39 -8.33 15.27
N SER A 48 -17.56 -8.89 16.46
CA SER A 48 -18.75 -8.57 17.28
C SER A 48 -18.70 -7.14 17.81
N GLU A 49 -19.87 -6.55 18.05
CA GLU A 49 -19.99 -5.20 18.64
C GLU A 49 -19.24 -5.07 19.98
N LYS A 50 -19.24 -6.11 20.81
CA LYS A 50 -18.47 -6.11 22.06
C LYS A 50 -16.96 -6.07 21.80
N ARG A 51 -16.49 -6.68 20.71
CA ARG A 51 -15.08 -6.69 20.34
C ARG A 51 -14.65 -5.39 19.67
N ILE A 52 -15.52 -4.69 18.95
CA ILE A 52 -15.16 -3.42 18.29
C ILE A 52 -14.65 -2.37 19.28
N LYS A 53 -15.18 -2.38 20.51
CA LYS A 53 -14.84 -1.45 21.60
C LYS A 53 -13.50 -1.76 22.29
N LYS A 54 -12.65 -2.59 21.69
CA LYS A 54 -11.35 -3.03 22.24
C LYS A 54 -10.25 -2.86 21.21
N PHE A 55 -8.98 -2.92 21.61
CA PHE A 55 -7.89 -3.07 20.64
C PHE A 55 -7.93 -4.43 19.94
N GLN A 56 -7.45 -4.46 18.70
CA GLN A 56 -7.33 -5.68 17.92
C GLN A 56 -6.31 -6.62 18.59
N SER A 57 -6.76 -7.82 18.91
CA SER A 57 -5.93 -8.88 19.48
C SER A 57 -4.98 -9.47 18.42
N ARG A 58 -3.93 -10.17 18.87
CA ARG A 58 -3.02 -10.90 17.98
C ARG A 58 -3.76 -11.95 17.14
N LYS A 59 -4.74 -12.64 17.73
CA LYS A 59 -5.56 -13.64 17.04
C LYS A 59 -6.41 -13.02 15.92
N GLU A 60 -7.05 -11.88 16.20
CA GLU A 60 -7.83 -11.14 15.19
C GLU A 60 -6.92 -10.62 14.06
N ALA A 61 -5.75 -10.09 14.39
CA ALA A 61 -4.79 -9.64 13.37
C ALA A 61 -4.29 -10.79 12.48
N ALA A 62 -3.95 -11.93 13.07
CA ALA A 62 -3.55 -13.12 12.32
C ALA A 62 -4.67 -13.62 11.39
N ALA A 63 -5.91 -13.68 11.89
CA ALA A 63 -7.07 -14.07 11.07
C ALA A 63 -7.31 -13.10 9.90
N ASN A 64 -7.11 -11.78 10.12
CA ASN A 64 -7.22 -10.78 9.05
C ASN A 64 -6.11 -10.93 8.01
N SER A 65 -4.86 -11.19 8.42
CA SER A 65 -3.75 -11.46 7.50
C SER A 65 -4.01 -12.71 6.65
N VAL A 66 -4.55 -13.78 7.26
CA VAL A 66 -4.98 -14.99 6.53
C VAL A 66 -6.05 -14.65 5.50
N ALA A 67 -7.10 -13.91 5.90
CA ALA A 67 -8.18 -13.55 5.00
C ALA A 67 -7.71 -12.69 3.81
N ILE A 68 -6.82 -11.72 4.04
CA ILE A 68 -6.23 -10.92 2.96
C ILE A 68 -5.39 -11.78 2.02
N THR A 69 -4.58 -12.67 2.57
CA THR A 69 -3.70 -13.53 1.78
C THR A 69 -4.53 -14.46 0.89
N GLN A 70 -5.55 -15.11 1.46
CA GLN A 70 -6.45 -15.98 0.70
C GLN A 70 -7.22 -15.20 -0.37
N ALA A 71 -7.77 -14.03 -0.05
CA ALA A 71 -8.50 -13.22 -1.01
C ALA A 71 -7.63 -12.78 -2.21
N LEU A 72 -6.38 -12.36 -1.94
CA LEU A 72 -5.44 -12.02 -3.00
C LEU A 72 -5.04 -13.25 -3.81
N LEU A 73 -4.82 -14.40 -3.17
CA LEU A 73 -4.51 -15.65 -3.85
C LEU A 73 -5.66 -16.09 -4.77
N ASP A 74 -6.89 -16.07 -4.28
CA ASP A 74 -8.09 -16.45 -5.02
C ASP A 74 -8.32 -15.53 -6.22
N LEU A 75 -8.08 -14.23 -6.06
CA LEU A 75 -8.15 -13.25 -7.14
C LEU A 75 -7.04 -13.48 -8.17
N PHE A 76 -5.79 -13.54 -7.75
CA PHE A 76 -4.64 -13.62 -8.65
C PHE A 76 -4.65 -14.95 -9.41
N THR A 77 -5.10 -16.04 -8.78
CA THR A 77 -5.32 -17.33 -9.47
C THR A 77 -6.33 -17.20 -10.60
N ARG A 78 -7.44 -16.48 -10.38
CA ARG A 78 -8.47 -16.27 -11.43
C ARG A 78 -7.97 -15.38 -12.55
N LEU A 79 -7.29 -14.29 -12.21
CA LEU A 79 -6.78 -13.34 -13.19
C LEU A 79 -5.60 -13.91 -13.99
N HIS A 80 -4.80 -14.79 -13.39
CA HIS A 80 -3.74 -15.51 -14.10
C HIS A 80 -4.29 -16.31 -15.30
N VAL A 81 -5.48 -16.89 -15.16
CA VAL A 81 -6.16 -17.60 -16.26
C VAL A 81 -6.56 -16.65 -17.41
N TRP A 82 -6.73 -15.35 -17.14
CA TRP A 82 -7.09 -14.38 -18.17
C TRP A 82 -5.89 -14.04 -19.06
N ASP A 83 -4.68 -14.07 -18.53
CA ASP A 83 -3.45 -13.75 -19.27
C ASP A 83 -3.18 -14.73 -20.41
N SER A 84 -3.47 -16.01 -20.20
CA SER A 84 -3.26 -17.08 -21.19
C SER A 84 -4.15 -16.96 -22.43
N ALA A 85 -5.13 -16.05 -22.45
CA ALA A 85 -6.19 -16.00 -23.45
C ALA A 85 -6.32 -14.67 -24.22
N SER A 86 -5.51 -13.64 -23.92
CA SER A 86 -5.73 -12.29 -24.49
C SER A 86 -4.54 -11.74 -25.32
N THR A 87 -4.82 -11.44 -26.58
CA THR A 87 -3.99 -10.67 -27.53
C THR A 87 -4.25 -9.16 -27.41
N ALA A 88 -4.42 -8.67 -26.18
CA ALA A 88 -4.79 -7.27 -25.96
C ALA A 88 -3.59 -6.35 -26.24
N SER A 89 -3.82 -5.35 -27.10
CA SER A 89 -2.88 -4.29 -27.49
C SER A 89 -2.14 -3.69 -26.29
N GLU A 90 -0.83 -3.49 -26.45
CA GLU A 90 0.18 -3.12 -25.45
C GLU A 90 -0.08 -1.85 -24.62
N GLU A 91 -1.21 -1.16 -24.77
CA GLU A 91 -1.44 0.17 -24.17
C GLU A 91 -2.51 0.24 -23.08
N SER A 92 -3.42 -0.75 -22.93
CA SER A 92 -4.52 -0.65 -21.94
C SER A 92 -4.67 -1.89 -21.07
N GLY A 93 -3.83 -2.04 -20.05
CA GLY A 93 -4.06 -3.05 -19.01
C GLY A 93 -5.22 -2.67 -18.07
N ILE A 94 -5.57 -3.58 -17.18
CA ILE A 94 -6.66 -3.43 -16.20
C ILE A 94 -6.16 -2.66 -14.97
N LYS A 95 -7.03 -1.80 -14.42
CA LYS A 95 -6.85 -1.17 -13.11
C LYS A 95 -7.52 -1.98 -12.02
N LEU A 96 -6.73 -2.48 -11.07
CA LEU A 96 -7.21 -3.14 -9.86
C LEU A 96 -7.31 -2.14 -8.69
N VAL A 97 -8.51 -1.99 -8.15
CA VAL A 97 -8.78 -1.26 -6.91
C VAL A 97 -9.18 -2.27 -5.85
N ALA A 98 -8.23 -2.69 -5.01
CA ALA A 98 -8.48 -3.58 -3.90
C ALA A 98 -8.87 -2.78 -2.65
N LYS A 99 -10.04 -3.04 -2.06
CA LYS A 99 -10.52 -2.38 -0.84
C LYS A 99 -10.66 -3.40 0.28
N ILE A 100 -9.93 -3.20 1.37
CA ILE A 100 -10.08 -3.98 2.59
C ILE A 100 -11.31 -3.46 3.34
N GLU A 101 -12.29 -4.32 3.56
CA GLU A 101 -13.58 -3.98 4.15
C GLU A 101 -13.80 -4.77 5.44
N SER A 102 -14.10 -4.04 6.51
CA SER A 102 -14.54 -4.63 7.77
C SER A 102 -16.03 -4.91 7.70
N SER A 103 -16.47 -5.97 8.39
CA SER A 103 -17.89 -6.19 8.70
C SER A 103 -18.52 -5.05 9.51
N TYR A 104 -17.72 -4.24 10.19
CA TYR A 104 -18.18 -3.10 10.97
C TYR A 104 -17.77 -1.78 10.32
N GLN A 105 -18.76 -0.93 10.06
CA GLN A 105 -18.53 0.46 9.70
C GLN A 105 -18.75 1.32 10.94
N PRO A 106 -17.71 2.05 11.40
CA PRO A 106 -17.87 2.95 12.52
C PRO A 106 -18.82 4.10 12.16
N PRO A 107 -19.54 4.66 13.16
CA PRO A 107 -20.26 5.92 13.00
C PRO A 107 -19.36 7.03 12.47
N SER A 108 -19.96 8.09 11.89
CA SER A 108 -19.18 9.25 11.48
C SER A 108 -18.49 9.88 12.68
N TYR A 109 -17.35 10.54 12.46
CA TYR A 109 -16.66 11.29 13.51
C TYR A 109 -17.57 12.42 14.04
N ASP A 110 -18.38 13.00 13.15
CA ASP A 110 -19.34 14.07 13.46
C ASP A 110 -20.45 13.62 14.41
N ASP A 111 -20.71 12.31 14.49
CA ASP A 111 -21.71 11.73 15.40
C ASP A 111 -21.17 11.56 16.84
N TYR A 112 -19.90 11.90 17.09
CA TYR A 112 -19.23 11.68 18.37
C TYR A 112 -19.04 12.98 19.14
N THR A 113 -19.68 13.07 20.31
CA THR A 113 -19.71 14.30 21.14
C THR A 113 -18.60 14.36 22.20
N HIS A 114 -17.75 13.34 22.31
CA HIS A 114 -16.68 13.32 23.31
C HIS A 114 -15.36 13.82 22.74
N ASP A 115 -14.55 14.44 23.59
CA ASP A 115 -13.20 14.85 23.25
C ASP A 115 -12.30 13.62 23.05
N GLY A 116 -11.57 13.60 21.93
CA GLY A 116 -10.70 12.51 21.51
C GLY A 116 -11.33 11.46 20.58
N ALA A 117 -10.46 10.73 19.88
CA ALA A 117 -10.89 9.69 18.95
C ALA A 117 -11.43 8.46 19.70
N PRO A 118 -12.63 7.95 19.34
CA PRO A 118 -13.16 6.77 20.00
C PRO A 118 -12.30 5.54 19.74
N ILE A 119 -12.32 4.58 20.66
CA ILE A 119 -11.45 3.38 20.62
C ILE A 119 -11.53 2.60 19.31
N TRP A 120 -12.67 2.59 18.62
CA TRP A 120 -12.82 1.88 17.34
C TRP A 120 -12.00 2.50 16.21
N TYR A 121 -11.67 3.80 16.27
CA TYR A 121 -10.74 4.44 15.34
C TYR A 121 -9.29 4.03 15.60
N LEU A 122 -8.91 3.87 16.88
CA LEU A 122 -7.55 3.53 17.28
C LEU A 122 -7.29 2.02 17.35
N ARG A 123 -8.33 1.20 17.19
CA ARG A 123 -8.33 -0.25 17.44
C ARG A 123 -7.21 -0.98 16.70
N ASN A 124 -6.93 -0.58 15.47
CA ASN A 124 -5.97 -1.24 14.59
C ASN A 124 -4.59 -0.57 14.59
N ASP A 125 -4.37 0.46 15.41
CA ASP A 125 -3.16 1.29 15.32
C ASP A 125 -1.85 0.52 15.52
N LEU A 126 -1.92 -0.58 16.26
CA LEU A 126 -0.76 -1.39 16.65
C LEU A 126 -0.65 -2.69 15.85
N LYS A 127 -1.40 -2.81 14.75
CA LYS A 127 -1.50 -4.05 13.99
C LYS A 127 -1.43 -3.76 12.50
N TYR A 128 -0.40 -4.31 11.90
CA TYR A 128 -0.17 -4.26 10.47
C TYR A 128 -0.66 -5.56 9.86
N LEU A 129 -1.47 -5.44 8.81
CA LEU A 129 -1.93 -6.57 8.02
C LEU A 129 -0.83 -6.91 7.01
N GLY A 130 -0.27 -8.10 7.15
CA GLY A 130 0.74 -8.64 6.24
C GLY A 130 0.21 -9.87 5.53
N LEU A 131 1.02 -10.41 4.63
CA LEU A 131 0.75 -11.70 4.01
C LEU A 131 1.25 -12.84 4.90
N VAL A 132 0.54 -13.96 4.85
CA VAL A 132 0.93 -15.19 5.53
C VAL A 132 1.71 -16.06 4.56
N GLU A 133 3.02 -16.13 4.75
CA GLU A 133 3.95 -16.80 3.84
C GLU A 133 3.56 -18.25 3.54
N SER A 134 3.07 -18.99 4.55
CA SER A 134 2.64 -20.38 4.40
C SER A 134 1.41 -20.59 3.49
N LEU A 135 0.71 -19.52 3.11
CA LEU A 135 -0.43 -19.56 2.19
C LEU A 135 -0.05 -19.11 0.78
N LEU A 136 1.15 -18.55 0.58
CA LEU A 136 1.64 -18.15 -0.73
C LEU A 136 2.10 -19.38 -1.51
N LEU A 137 2.39 -19.21 -2.81
CA LEU A 137 3.03 -20.26 -3.60
C LEU A 137 4.38 -20.65 -2.98
N CYS A 138 4.96 -21.79 -3.34
CA CYS A 138 6.28 -22.21 -2.83
C CYS A 138 7.39 -21.18 -3.10
N SER A 139 7.20 -20.28 -4.06
CA SER A 139 8.07 -19.14 -4.35
C SER A 139 7.94 -17.98 -3.35
N GLY A 140 7.01 -18.04 -2.41
CA GLY A 140 6.65 -16.95 -1.51
C GLY A 140 5.87 -15.82 -2.19
N LEU A 141 5.28 -16.07 -3.36
CA LEU A 141 4.58 -15.07 -4.18
C LEU A 141 3.12 -15.43 -4.45
N LEU A 142 2.35 -14.46 -4.93
CA LEU A 142 1.06 -14.68 -5.59
C LEU A 142 1.29 -15.13 -7.05
N PRO A 143 0.33 -15.80 -7.70
CA PRO A 143 0.38 -16.08 -9.14
C PRO A 143 0.67 -14.81 -9.94
N GLU A 144 1.48 -14.90 -10.99
CA GLU A 144 1.78 -13.73 -11.82
C GLU A 144 0.55 -13.30 -12.63
N VAL A 145 0.27 -12.00 -12.67
CA VAL A 145 -0.86 -11.43 -13.43
C VAL A 145 -0.37 -10.26 -14.29
N SER A 146 -0.28 -10.50 -15.60
CA SER A 146 0.13 -9.53 -16.62
C SER A 146 -1.00 -8.61 -17.08
N ALA A 147 -2.26 -9.00 -16.89
CA ALA A 147 -3.40 -8.16 -17.27
C ALA A 147 -3.53 -6.90 -16.42
N ILE A 148 -2.97 -6.86 -15.20
CA ILE A 148 -3.04 -5.70 -14.32
C ILE A 148 -1.89 -4.75 -14.60
N SER A 149 -2.22 -3.51 -14.98
CA SER A 149 -1.24 -2.44 -15.22
C SER A 149 -1.30 -1.33 -14.16
N HIS A 150 -2.38 -1.28 -13.38
CA HIS A 150 -2.56 -0.29 -12.32
C HIS A 150 -3.05 -0.96 -11.05
N ILE A 151 -2.44 -0.68 -9.92
CA ILE A 151 -2.92 -1.14 -8.62
C ILE A 151 -3.10 0.00 -7.63
N HIS A 152 -4.26 0.01 -6.96
CA HIS A 152 -4.57 0.89 -5.85
C HIS A 152 -5.14 0.06 -4.71
N VAL A 153 -4.43 0.02 -3.58
CA VAL A 153 -4.92 -0.66 -2.37
C VAL A 153 -5.51 0.35 -1.38
N LYS A 154 -6.79 0.20 -1.08
CA LYS A 154 -7.55 1.00 -0.10
C LYS A 154 -7.71 0.21 1.19
N THR A 155 -7.23 0.76 2.29
CA THR A 155 -7.11 0.00 3.54
C THR A 155 -8.16 0.36 4.59
N GLY A 156 -8.94 1.43 4.37
CA GLY A 156 -9.88 1.93 5.37
C GLY A 156 -9.15 2.29 6.66
N GLN A 157 -9.55 1.67 7.77
CA GLN A 157 -8.93 1.85 9.09
C GLN A 157 -7.79 0.87 9.39
N TYR A 158 -7.41 0.03 8.42
CA TYR A 158 -6.36 -0.95 8.60
C TYR A 158 -5.03 -0.41 8.09
N ARG A 159 -3.96 -0.84 8.74
CA ARG A 159 -2.59 -0.53 8.35
C ARG A 159 -2.02 -1.72 7.60
N LEU A 160 -1.38 -1.49 6.46
CA LEU A 160 -0.72 -2.54 5.70
C LEU A 160 0.74 -2.63 6.10
N HIS A 161 1.23 -3.85 6.27
CA HIS A 161 2.65 -4.10 6.38
C HIS A 161 3.33 -3.80 5.03
N PRO A 162 4.47 -3.10 5.00
CA PRO A 162 5.14 -2.72 3.74
C PRO A 162 5.56 -3.90 2.86
N SER A 163 5.83 -5.08 3.44
CA SER A 163 6.21 -6.28 2.66
C SER A 163 5.19 -6.68 1.60
N LEU A 164 3.91 -6.29 1.76
CA LEU A 164 2.88 -6.52 0.75
C LEU A 164 3.24 -5.84 -0.59
N LEU A 165 3.92 -4.70 -0.56
CA LEU A 165 4.35 -3.99 -1.77
C LEU A 165 5.30 -4.85 -2.61
N ALA A 166 6.27 -5.53 -1.99
CA ALA A 166 7.21 -6.38 -2.70
C ALA A 166 6.50 -7.58 -3.36
N VAL A 167 5.61 -8.25 -2.63
CA VAL A 167 4.87 -9.40 -3.17
C VAL A 167 3.96 -8.97 -4.32
N LEU A 168 3.18 -7.89 -4.15
CA LEU A 168 2.28 -7.39 -5.18
C LEU A 168 3.04 -6.98 -6.45
N THR A 169 4.14 -6.27 -6.32
CA THR A 169 4.90 -5.78 -7.50
C THR A 169 5.58 -6.93 -8.24
N LYS A 170 6.14 -7.92 -7.53
CA LYS A 170 6.70 -9.14 -8.15
C LYS A 170 5.65 -9.97 -8.90
N SER A 171 4.41 -10.02 -8.40
CA SER A 171 3.33 -10.76 -9.05
C SER A 171 2.64 -9.98 -10.17
N LEU A 172 3.06 -8.75 -10.48
CA LEU A 172 2.43 -7.89 -11.49
C LEU A 172 3.47 -7.38 -12.51
N PRO A 173 3.97 -8.23 -13.42
CA PRO A 173 5.08 -7.87 -14.31
C PRO A 173 4.75 -6.72 -15.28
N ALA A 174 3.48 -6.49 -15.58
CA ALA A 174 3.02 -5.41 -16.45
C ALA A 174 2.64 -4.12 -15.70
N LEU A 175 2.97 -4.00 -14.40
CA LEU A 175 2.58 -2.86 -13.58
C LEU A 175 3.22 -1.56 -14.07
N ARG A 176 2.37 -0.59 -14.41
CA ARG A 176 2.76 0.77 -14.85
C ARG A 176 2.42 1.85 -13.84
N ARG A 177 1.36 1.67 -13.03
CA ARG A 177 1.00 2.63 -11.98
C ARG A 177 0.76 1.97 -10.64
N LEU A 178 1.45 2.46 -9.63
CA LEU A 178 1.36 1.98 -8.25
C LEU A 178 0.90 3.12 -7.35
N THR A 179 -0.25 2.95 -6.69
CA THR A 179 -0.67 3.80 -5.58
C THR A 179 -0.74 2.98 -4.31
N PHE A 180 0.09 3.32 -3.33
CA PHE A 180 0.19 2.58 -2.07
C PHE A 180 0.07 3.50 -0.86
N LYS A 181 -0.74 3.11 0.12
CA LYS A 181 -1.00 3.88 1.33
C LYS A 181 -0.50 3.12 2.55
N LEU A 182 0.33 3.78 3.33
CA LEU A 182 0.98 3.26 4.54
C LEU A 182 0.81 4.26 5.67
N THR A 183 0.84 3.77 6.90
CA THR A 183 0.76 4.62 8.10
C THR A 183 1.88 4.21 9.03
N MET A 184 2.66 5.16 9.52
CA MET A 184 3.70 4.89 10.49
C MET A 184 3.11 4.59 11.88
N PRO A 185 3.78 3.75 12.71
CA PRO A 185 3.42 3.63 14.11
C PRO A 185 3.57 4.99 14.80
N THR A 186 2.75 5.27 15.81
CA THR A 186 2.84 6.53 16.58
C THR A 186 4.22 6.70 17.20
N ARG A 187 4.67 7.94 17.43
CA ARG A 187 6.04 8.21 17.91
C ARG A 187 6.43 7.50 19.22
N ARG A 188 5.48 7.21 20.11
CA ARG A 188 5.71 6.39 21.31
C ARG A 188 6.21 4.94 21.06
N TYR A 189 6.15 4.42 19.83
CA TYR A 189 6.54 3.03 19.51
C TYR A 189 7.76 2.97 18.60
N MET A 190 8.89 3.46 19.08
CA MET A 190 10.09 3.63 18.25
C MET A 190 10.66 2.34 17.66
N PHE A 191 10.62 1.24 18.41
CA PHE A 191 11.03 -0.06 17.89
C PHE A 191 10.22 -0.44 16.63
N GLN A 192 8.90 -0.32 16.69
CA GLN A 192 8.02 -0.62 15.56
C GLN A 192 8.20 0.37 14.42
N ARG A 193 8.50 1.65 14.71
CA ARG A 193 8.78 2.63 13.66
C ARG A 193 10.01 2.27 12.86
N ARG A 194 11.10 1.86 13.54
CA ARG A 194 12.30 1.35 12.89
C ARG A 194 11.99 0.10 12.07
N GLU A 195 11.26 -0.85 12.64
CA GLU A 195 10.84 -2.08 11.95
C GLU A 195 10.07 -1.79 10.66
N ILE A 196 9.00 -0.98 10.72
CA ILE A 196 8.18 -0.64 9.55
C ILE A 196 8.98 0.18 8.53
N ARG A 197 9.85 1.08 8.99
CA ARG A 197 10.73 1.86 8.10
C ARG A 197 11.71 0.96 7.35
N CYS A 198 12.35 0.03 8.05
CA CYS A 198 13.24 -0.96 7.43
C CYS A 198 12.46 -1.84 6.46
N ALA A 199 11.31 -2.39 6.86
CA ALA A 199 10.47 -3.21 6.01
C ALA A 199 10.02 -2.50 4.74
N LEU A 200 9.74 -1.19 4.81
CA LEU A 200 9.43 -0.38 3.63
C LEU A 200 10.64 -0.22 2.71
N ALA A 201 11.82 0.08 3.28
CA ALA A 201 13.05 0.18 2.51
C ALA A 201 13.39 -1.15 1.81
N ASP A 202 13.26 -2.29 2.50
CA ASP A 202 13.45 -3.62 1.93
C ASP A 202 12.41 -3.90 0.85
N ALA A 203 11.13 -3.62 1.10
CA ALA A 203 10.08 -3.86 0.13
C ALA A 203 10.26 -3.04 -1.17
N MET A 204 10.76 -1.81 -1.06
CA MET A 204 11.07 -0.95 -2.22
C MET A 204 12.29 -1.46 -3.01
N ARG A 205 13.32 -1.96 -2.31
CA ARG A 205 14.51 -2.56 -2.95
C ARG A 205 14.18 -3.89 -3.65
N ASP A 206 13.30 -4.68 -3.05
CA ASP A 206 12.91 -5.98 -3.57
C ASP A 206 11.83 -5.91 -4.65
N ALA A 207 11.18 -4.75 -4.84
CA ALA A 207 10.08 -4.61 -5.78
C ALA A 207 10.55 -4.79 -7.24
N SER A 208 9.74 -5.50 -8.05
CA SER A 208 9.94 -5.57 -9.50
C SER A 208 9.13 -4.47 -10.18
N LEU A 209 9.81 -3.44 -10.68
CA LEU A 209 9.20 -2.18 -11.13
C LEU A 209 9.75 -1.68 -12.47
N ASP A 210 10.29 -2.56 -13.30
CA ASP A 210 10.93 -2.21 -14.59
C ASP A 210 9.99 -1.50 -15.57
N ASN A 211 8.68 -1.76 -15.42
CA ASN A 211 7.62 -1.17 -16.23
C ASN A 211 6.92 0.03 -15.58
N LEU A 212 7.33 0.43 -14.37
CA LEU A 212 6.62 1.47 -13.63
C LEU A 212 6.82 2.85 -14.25
N GLU A 213 5.71 3.51 -14.56
CA GLU A 213 5.64 4.87 -15.09
C GLU A 213 5.22 5.89 -14.03
N VAL A 214 4.31 5.51 -13.13
CA VAL A 214 3.80 6.40 -12.07
C VAL A 214 3.84 5.70 -10.72
N LEU A 215 4.55 6.33 -9.78
CA LEU A 215 4.67 5.92 -8.39
C LEU A 215 4.03 6.94 -7.47
N GLU A 216 3.05 6.52 -6.68
CA GLU A 216 2.54 7.29 -5.55
C GLU A 216 2.58 6.43 -4.28
N ILE A 217 3.44 6.80 -3.33
CA ILE A 217 3.43 6.23 -1.99
C ILE A 217 3.04 7.32 -1.01
N ARG A 218 1.92 7.11 -0.32
CA ARG A 218 1.49 7.96 0.77
C ARG A 218 1.81 7.28 2.09
N LEU A 219 2.82 7.79 2.80
CA LEU A 219 3.24 7.34 4.13
C LEU A 219 2.74 8.34 5.16
N TYR A 220 1.61 8.07 5.80
CA TYR A 220 1.07 8.94 6.85
C TYR A 220 1.94 8.87 8.11
N ASP A 221 2.65 9.95 8.41
CA ASP A 221 3.41 10.13 9.65
C ASP A 221 3.13 11.50 10.27
N GLY A 222 3.05 11.54 11.61
CA GLY A 222 2.78 12.77 12.34
C GLY A 222 4.07 13.57 12.52
N ALA A 223 4.05 14.86 12.15
CA ALA A 223 5.11 15.78 12.53
C ALA A 223 5.21 15.87 14.08
N PRO A 224 6.41 16.02 14.65
CA PRO A 224 6.53 16.42 16.05
C PRO A 224 5.98 17.84 16.21
N ASP A 225 5.40 18.14 17.37
CA ASP A 225 4.71 19.42 17.60
C ASP A 225 5.67 20.62 17.62
N ASP A 226 6.83 20.46 18.28
CA ASP A 226 7.86 21.50 18.39
C ASP A 226 9.23 20.93 18.77
N GLU A 227 10.25 21.79 18.75
CA GLU A 227 11.66 21.46 18.98
C GLU A 227 11.99 20.87 20.36
N ARG A 228 11.08 21.00 21.34
CA ARG A 228 11.22 20.38 22.66
C ARG A 228 10.95 18.88 22.59
N PHE A 229 10.33 18.41 21.52
CA PHE A 229 10.12 16.99 21.28
C PHE A 229 11.45 16.30 20.95
N GLY A 230 11.84 15.32 21.78
CA GLY A 230 13.01 14.50 21.53
C GLY A 230 12.87 13.72 20.22
N LEU A 231 13.77 13.96 19.26
CA LEU A 231 13.78 13.26 17.99
C LEU A 231 14.59 11.97 18.09
N ASP A 232 14.03 10.90 17.52
CA ASP A 232 14.69 9.60 17.51
C ASP A 232 15.61 9.43 16.30
N VAL A 233 16.64 8.60 16.51
CA VAL A 233 17.53 8.14 15.46
C VAL A 233 16.88 6.97 14.73
N LEU A 234 16.60 7.18 13.44
CA LEU A 234 16.03 6.23 12.48
C LEU A 234 17.07 5.64 11.52
N THR A 235 18.32 6.11 11.59
CA THR A 235 19.45 5.53 10.85
C THR A 235 19.90 4.20 11.45
N ASN A 236 20.62 3.40 10.66
CA ASN A 236 21.31 2.21 11.14
C ASN A 236 22.56 2.57 12.00
N SER A 237 23.30 1.56 12.45
CA SER A 237 24.53 1.73 13.25
C SER A 237 25.65 2.48 12.52
N GLU A 238 25.60 2.56 11.19
CA GLU A 238 26.56 3.28 10.34
C GLU A 238 26.09 4.70 10.03
N GLY A 239 24.96 5.15 10.60
CA GLY A 239 24.38 6.45 10.32
C GLY A 239 23.68 6.55 8.95
N GLN A 240 23.48 5.43 8.25
CA GLN A 240 22.78 5.41 6.96
C GLN A 240 21.28 5.25 7.14
N ASP A 241 20.51 5.91 6.28
CA ASP A 241 19.06 5.76 6.22
C ASP A 241 18.67 4.88 5.02
N GLY A 242 18.33 3.63 5.30
CA GLY A 242 17.96 2.64 4.29
C GLY A 242 16.76 3.05 3.43
N LEU A 243 15.80 3.79 4.00
CA LEU A 243 14.63 4.25 3.25
C LEU A 243 14.99 5.33 2.24
N SER A 244 15.83 6.30 2.61
CA SER A 244 16.35 7.30 1.67
C SER A 244 17.11 6.65 0.51
N MET A 245 17.93 5.63 0.79
CA MET A 245 18.64 4.90 -0.27
C MET A 245 17.68 4.16 -1.20
N ALA A 246 16.64 3.50 -0.66
CA ALA A 246 15.64 2.81 -1.46
C ALA A 246 14.85 3.78 -2.37
N ILE A 247 14.50 4.97 -1.87
CA ILE A 247 13.88 6.03 -2.69
C ILE A 247 14.81 6.45 -3.81
N ARG A 248 16.09 6.73 -3.50
CA ARG A 248 17.08 7.12 -4.50
C ARG A 248 17.16 6.09 -5.62
N ASP A 249 17.10 4.80 -5.30
CA ASP A 249 17.17 3.74 -6.30
C ASP A 249 15.88 3.62 -7.11
N MET A 250 14.70 3.81 -6.51
CA MET A 250 13.44 3.89 -7.25
C MET A 250 13.40 5.08 -8.22
N LEU A 251 13.99 6.21 -7.86
CA LEU A 251 14.05 7.39 -8.72
C LEU A 251 14.93 7.18 -9.96
N LYS A 252 15.70 6.09 -10.04
CA LYS A 252 16.50 5.69 -11.21
C LYS A 252 15.76 4.77 -12.16
N LEU A 253 14.53 4.34 -11.83
CA LEU A 253 13.78 3.40 -12.65
C LEU A 253 13.64 3.91 -14.10
N PRO A 254 13.88 3.05 -15.10
CA PRO A 254 14.10 3.49 -16.49
C PRO A 254 12.86 4.09 -17.15
N LYS A 255 11.67 3.68 -16.71
CA LYS A 255 10.39 4.11 -17.28
C LYS A 255 9.61 5.08 -16.39
N LEU A 256 10.12 5.38 -15.20
CA LEU A 256 9.43 6.23 -14.23
C LEU A 256 9.36 7.67 -14.73
N ARG A 257 8.14 8.20 -14.80
CA ARG A 257 7.82 9.57 -15.24
C ARG A 257 7.35 10.44 -14.10
N GLU A 258 6.58 9.87 -13.18
CA GLU A 258 6.01 10.60 -12.05
C GLU A 258 6.30 9.84 -10.75
N ALA A 259 6.86 10.53 -9.76
CA ALA A 259 7.10 9.99 -8.43
C ALA A 259 6.58 10.95 -7.35
N SER A 260 5.69 10.45 -6.50
CA SER A 260 5.09 11.21 -5.39
C SER A 260 5.24 10.47 -4.08
N PHE A 261 5.92 11.11 -3.13
CA PHE A 261 6.13 10.63 -1.77
C PHE A 261 5.40 11.57 -0.81
N LEU A 262 4.15 11.21 -0.46
CA LEU A 262 3.23 12.07 0.28
C LEU A 262 3.04 11.58 1.73
N GLY A 263 2.50 12.41 2.61
CA GLY A 263 2.05 12.02 3.97
C GLY A 263 3.02 12.31 5.11
N GLY A 264 4.15 12.99 4.86
CA GLY A 264 5.11 13.36 5.90
C GLY A 264 6.31 12.42 5.97
N TRP A 265 7.19 12.50 5.00
CA TRP A 265 8.41 11.69 4.95
C TRP A 265 9.53 12.30 5.77
N ILE A 266 10.23 11.46 6.54
CA ILE A 266 11.49 11.79 7.19
C ILE A 266 12.59 11.19 6.31
N LEU A 267 13.41 12.02 5.66
CA LEU A 267 14.42 11.59 4.68
C LEU A 267 15.76 12.27 4.93
N ALA A 268 16.84 11.53 4.65
CA ALA A 268 18.18 12.07 4.63
C ALA A 268 18.45 12.70 3.24
N PRO A 269 19.40 13.65 3.15
CA PRO A 269 19.80 14.22 1.85
C PRO A 269 20.25 13.17 0.83
N SER A 270 20.71 12.00 1.27
CA SER A 270 21.09 10.88 0.43
C SER A 270 19.95 10.35 -0.46
N ALA A 271 18.69 10.67 -0.17
CA ALA A 271 17.57 10.36 -1.06
C ALA A 271 17.66 11.10 -2.41
N LEU A 272 18.34 12.25 -2.45
CA LEU A 272 18.40 13.17 -3.59
C LEU A 272 19.82 13.56 -3.97
N GLN A 273 20.84 12.86 -3.48
CA GLN A 273 22.25 13.21 -3.71
C GLN A 273 22.58 13.27 -5.21
N THR A 274 23.34 14.32 -5.55
CA THR A 274 23.56 14.84 -6.91
C THR A 274 24.55 14.04 -7.75
N ASP A 275 25.27 13.09 -7.15
CA ASP A 275 26.13 12.15 -7.86
C ASP A 275 25.35 11.04 -8.58
N THR A 276 24.06 10.90 -8.24
CA THR A 276 23.14 10.00 -8.93
C THR A 276 22.17 10.75 -9.83
N SER A 277 22.27 10.52 -11.14
CA SER A 277 21.27 11.00 -12.10
C SER A 277 19.93 10.31 -11.84
N PHE A 278 18.84 11.09 -11.86
CA PHE A 278 17.49 10.54 -11.94
C PHE A 278 17.31 9.65 -13.17
N GLY A 279 16.26 8.82 -13.15
CA GLY A 279 15.87 8.01 -14.30
C GLY A 279 15.63 8.88 -15.53
N PRO A 280 15.91 8.37 -16.75
CA PRO A 280 15.96 9.17 -17.97
C PRO A 280 14.61 9.76 -18.41
N ARG A 281 13.52 9.35 -17.77
CA ARG A 281 12.15 9.76 -18.09
C ARG A 281 11.44 10.49 -16.96
N LEU A 282 12.10 10.72 -15.82
CA LEU A 282 11.45 11.36 -14.68
C LEU A 282 11.13 12.83 -15.01
N GLU A 283 9.85 13.14 -15.08
CA GLU A 283 9.32 14.47 -15.42
C GLU A 283 8.78 15.19 -14.17
N TYR A 284 8.20 14.45 -13.23
CA TYR A 284 7.56 15.01 -12.04
C TYR A 284 8.03 14.30 -10.77
N LEU A 285 8.46 15.08 -9.79
CA LEU A 285 8.90 14.62 -8.48
C LEU A 285 8.26 15.47 -7.38
N SER A 286 7.58 14.83 -6.44
CA SER A 286 6.94 15.49 -5.30
C SER A 286 7.27 14.79 -3.99
N PHE A 287 7.58 15.60 -2.97
CA PHE A 287 7.77 15.14 -1.59
C PHE A 287 6.97 16.01 -0.62
N GLU A 288 6.25 15.37 0.29
CA GLU A 288 5.77 16.00 1.52
C GLU A 288 6.67 15.54 2.66
N ILE A 289 7.60 16.39 3.09
CA ILE A 289 8.59 16.07 4.14
C ILE A 289 8.17 16.65 5.51
N ILE A 290 8.54 15.95 6.58
CA ILE A 290 8.53 16.49 7.94
C ILE A 290 9.87 17.21 8.17
N PRO A 291 9.91 18.36 8.87
CA PRO A 291 11.12 19.16 9.07
C PRO A 291 12.12 18.54 10.08
N VAL A 292 12.37 17.23 9.97
CA VAL A 292 13.28 16.47 10.81
C VAL A 292 14.11 15.51 9.96
N THR A 293 15.31 15.19 10.41
CA THR A 293 16.23 14.27 9.75
C THR A 293 16.15 12.87 10.36
N PRO A 294 16.51 11.81 9.61
CA PRO A 294 16.58 10.46 10.15
C PRO A 294 17.61 10.29 11.28
N ASP A 295 18.64 11.13 11.38
CA ASP A 295 19.61 11.09 12.48
C ASP A 295 19.16 11.88 13.73
N GLY A 296 17.90 12.32 13.77
CA GLY A 296 17.28 12.90 14.96
C GLY A 296 17.54 14.40 15.15
N LYS A 297 17.60 15.17 14.06
CA LYS A 297 17.79 16.63 14.09
C LYS A 297 16.62 17.35 13.45
N TRP A 298 16.42 18.61 13.83
CA TRP A 298 15.49 19.50 13.16
C TRP A 298 16.15 20.10 11.91
N LEU A 299 15.40 20.21 10.82
CA LEU A 299 15.87 20.87 9.59
C LEU A 299 15.82 22.39 9.72
N VAL A 300 14.87 22.91 10.50
CA VAL A 300 14.71 24.32 10.81
C VAL A 300 14.50 24.43 12.31
N THR A 301 15.28 25.28 12.96
CA THR A 301 15.10 25.66 14.36
C THR A 301 14.76 27.15 14.42
N GLY A 302 13.76 27.54 15.19
CA GLY A 302 13.47 28.93 15.48
C GLY A 302 14.60 29.53 16.34
N ASN A 303 15.12 30.71 15.96
CA ASN A 303 15.95 31.48 16.88
C ASN A 303 15.05 32.01 18.00
N ILE A 304 15.29 31.58 19.24
CA ILE A 304 14.63 32.14 20.43
C ILE A 304 14.85 33.66 20.55
N GLU A 305 15.91 34.20 19.93
CA GLU A 305 16.22 35.64 19.94
C GLU A 305 15.31 36.48 19.04
N ASP A 306 14.54 35.86 18.14
CA ASP A 306 13.61 36.53 17.23
C ASP A 306 12.14 36.48 17.70
N ALA A 307 11.89 36.02 18.94
CA ALA A 307 10.55 35.84 19.55
C ALA A 307 10.21 36.87 20.64
#